data_AF-A0A7C4G5A7-F1
#
_entry.id   AF-A0A7C4G5A7-F1
#
_cell.length_a   1.000
_cell.length_b   1.000
_cell.length_c   1.000
_cell.angle_alpha   90.00
_cell.angle_beta   90.00
_cell.angle_gamma   90.00
#
_symmetry.space_group_name_H-M   'P 1'
#
loop_
_entity.id
_entity.type
_entity.pdbx_description
1 polymer ?
#
loop_
_entity_poly.entity_id
_entity_poly.type
_entity_poly.pdbx_seq_one_letter_code
_entity_poly.pdbx_strand_id
1 'polypeptide(L)'
;MFIDLTPGTPRSYRAEALGKLFTIGNIAPHHVIFGSDASTTGYDFERVRSWVRYDRAIYRRLKLTRAAVANVFGGSLQRFLGREPRHA
;
A
#
# COMPACT_ATOMS: atom_id res chain seq x y z
N MET A 1 -14.53 2.29 2.96
CA MET A 1 -13.44 3.16 3.46
C MET A 1 -12.14 2.62 2.89
N PHE A 2 -11.25 3.49 2.43
CA PHE A 2 -9.91 3.12 1.96
C PHE A 2 -8.87 3.69 2.91
N ILE A 3 -7.72 3.03 3.01
CA ILE A 3 -6.56 3.50 3.78
C ILE A 3 -5.43 3.76 2.81
N ASP A 4 -4.89 4.98 2.86
CA ASP A 4 -3.66 5.29 2.15
C ASP A 4 -2.44 5.01 3.03
N LEU A 5 -1.38 4.50 2.40
CA LEU A 5 -0.10 4.17 3.01
C LEU A 5 1.00 5.16 2.62
N THR A 6 0.66 6.43 2.40
CA THR A 6 1.68 7.44 2.14
C THR A 6 2.77 7.45 3.23
N PRO A 7 3.98 7.94 2.92
CA PRO A 7 5.11 8.00 3.86
C PRO A 7 4.93 9.00 5.02
N GLY A 8 3.88 8.87 5.84
CA GLY A 8 3.71 9.61 7.11
C GLY A 8 4.10 8.80 8.35
N THR A 9 4.02 7.46 8.28
CA THR A 9 4.44 6.58 9.37
C THR A 9 5.96 6.46 9.43
N PRO A 10 6.63 6.78 10.56
CA PRO A 10 8.07 6.60 10.70
C PRO A 10 8.50 5.15 10.41
N ARG A 11 9.66 4.96 9.77
CA ARG A 11 10.16 3.62 9.41
C ARG A 11 10.31 2.67 10.59
N SER A 12 10.66 3.21 11.77
CA SER A 12 10.75 2.47 13.03
C SER A 12 9.43 1.82 13.44
N TYR A 13 8.30 2.43 13.08
CA TYR A 13 6.95 1.94 13.42
C TYR A 13 6.21 1.26 12.26
N ARG A 14 6.68 1.47 11.03
CA ARG A 14 6.00 1.01 9.80
C ARG A 14 5.71 -0.49 9.78
N ALA A 15 6.65 -1.32 10.25
CA ALA A 15 6.45 -2.77 10.29
C ALA A 15 5.32 -3.17 11.25
N GLU A 16 5.21 -2.51 12.41
CA GLU A 16 4.14 -2.74 13.36
C GLU A 16 2.79 -2.25 12.82
N ALA A 17 2.75 -1.04 12.24
CA ALA A 17 1.54 -0.48 11.66
C ALA A 17 0.97 -1.37 10.54
N LEU A 18 1.83 -1.79 9.60
CA LEU A 18 1.43 -2.70 8.52
C LEU A 18 1.07 -4.09 9.05
N GLY A 19 1.76 -4.57 10.09
CA GLY A 19 1.39 -5.80 10.78
C GLY A 19 -0.05 -5.72 11.28
N LYS A 20 -0.36 -4.75 12.13
CA LYS A 20 -1.72 -4.53 12.67
C LYS A 20 -2.76 -4.38 11.57
N LEU A 21 -2.46 -3.59 10.54
CA LEU A 21 -3.36 -3.36 9.40
C LEU A 21 -3.75 -4.66 8.71
N PHE A 22 -2.77 -5.52 8.40
CA PHE A 22 -2.99 -6.73 7.61
C PHE A 22 -3.32 -7.98 8.43
N THR A 23 -3.13 -7.97 9.76
CA THR A 23 -3.38 -9.16 10.59
C THR A 23 -4.49 -8.99 11.63
N ILE A 24 -4.82 -7.76 12.04
CA ILE A 24 -5.79 -7.49 13.11
C ILE A 24 -6.96 -6.65 12.62
N GLY A 25 -6.71 -5.65 11.77
CA GLY A 25 -7.69 -4.61 11.44
C GLY A 25 -8.94 -5.05 10.67
N ASN A 26 -9.07 -6.33 10.29
CA ASN A 26 -10.11 -6.83 9.39
C ASN A 26 -10.25 -6.01 8.09
N ILE A 27 -9.17 -5.38 7.65
CA ILE A 27 -9.17 -4.56 6.45
C ILE A 27 -8.83 -5.43 5.26
N ALA A 28 -9.79 -5.52 4.34
CA ALA A 28 -9.58 -6.27 3.12
C ALA A 28 -8.44 -5.63 2.30
N PRO A 29 -7.50 -6.41 1.76
CA PRO A 29 -6.36 -5.87 1.01
C PRO A 29 -6.74 -4.96 -0.18
N HIS A 30 -7.94 -5.10 -0.72
CA HIS A 30 -8.50 -4.27 -1.79
C HIS A 30 -9.01 -2.88 -1.31
N HIS A 31 -8.83 -2.55 -0.04
CA HIS A 31 -9.12 -1.23 0.54
C HIS A 31 -7.85 -0.48 0.98
N VAL A 32 -6.66 -1.00 0.69
CA VAL A 32 -5.39 -0.37 1.04
C VAL A 32 -4.71 0.15 -0.22
N ILE A 33 -4.26 1.41 -0.21
CA ILE A 33 -3.68 2.10 -1.36
C ILE A 33 -2.28 2.60 -0.99
N PHE A 34 -1.29 2.33 -1.83
CA PHE A 34 0.02 2.96 -1.72
C PHE A 34 -0.01 4.37 -2.33
N GLY A 35 0.57 5.35 -1.62
CA GLY A 35 0.87 6.67 -2.14
C GLY A 35 2.33 7.03 -1.84
N SER A 36 2.92 7.89 -2.66
CA SER A 36 4.32 8.32 -2.47
C SER A 36 4.46 9.62 -1.67
N ASP A 37 3.39 10.40 -1.59
CA ASP A 37 3.39 11.79 -1.07
C ASP A 37 4.58 12.62 -1.61
N ALA A 38 4.86 12.43 -2.89
CA ALA A 38 5.85 13.19 -3.63
C ALA A 38 5.17 14.22 -4.51
N SER A 39 5.79 15.38 -4.68
CA SER A 39 5.37 16.35 -5.68
C SER A 39 5.66 15.81 -7.09
N THR A 40 4.82 16.19 -8.05
CA THR A 40 5.07 15.91 -9.47
C THR A 40 6.31 16.69 -9.94
N THR A 41 6.40 17.96 -9.57
CA THR A 41 7.55 18.82 -9.82
C THR A 41 8.64 18.46 -8.81
N GLY A 42 9.66 17.72 -9.24
CA GLY A 42 10.73 17.23 -8.36
C GLY A 42 10.47 15.86 -7.72
N TYR A 43 9.86 14.93 -8.46
CA TYR A 43 9.59 13.59 -7.98
C TYR A 43 10.86 12.85 -7.52
N ASP A 44 11.01 12.68 -6.21
CA ASP A 44 12.13 11.96 -5.60
C ASP A 44 11.95 10.45 -5.76
N PHE A 45 12.38 9.96 -6.92
CA PHE A 45 12.29 8.56 -7.30
C PHE A 45 13.04 7.64 -6.34
N GLU A 46 14.20 8.04 -5.84
CA GLU A 46 15.01 7.19 -4.95
C GLU A 46 14.35 7.03 -3.58
N ARG A 47 13.76 8.11 -3.04
CA ARG A 47 12.94 8.03 -1.83
C ARG A 47 11.77 7.09 -2.02
N VAL A 48 11.00 7.22 -3.11
CA VAL A 48 9.86 6.33 -3.37
C VAL A 48 10.30 4.88 -3.55
N ARG A 49 11.34 4.64 -4.35
CA ARG A 49 11.93 3.31 -4.55
C ARG A 49 12.34 2.68 -3.22
N SER A 50 12.93 3.46 -2.32
CA SER A 50 13.34 2.97 -1.00
C SER A 50 12.14 2.57 -0.12
N TRP A 51 11.04 3.34 -0.15
CA TRP A 51 9.79 3.01 0.53
C TRP A 51 9.13 1.75 -0.03
N VAL A 52 9.02 1.64 -1.36
CA VAL A 52 8.46 0.45 -2.01
C VAL A 52 9.26 -0.80 -1.66
N ARG A 53 10.61 -0.71 -1.66
CA ARG A 53 11.49 -1.81 -1.24
C ARG A 53 11.25 -2.22 0.21
N TYR A 54 11.15 -1.24 1.11
CA TYR A 54 10.94 -1.47 2.54
C TYR A 54 9.58 -2.14 2.83
N ASP A 55 8.50 -1.59 2.26
CA ASP A 55 7.15 -2.14 2.42
C ASP A 55 7.04 -3.55 1.83
N ARG A 56 7.64 -3.81 0.66
CA ARG A 56 7.71 -5.18 0.08
C ARG A 56 8.43 -6.18 1.00
N ALA A 57 9.48 -5.75 1.68
CA ALA A 57 10.18 -6.61 2.64
C ALA A 57 9.26 -6.98 3.83
N ILE A 58 8.45 -6.04 4.30
CA ILE A 58 7.45 -6.26 5.35
C ILE A 58 6.34 -7.18 4.86
N TYR A 59 5.76 -6.93 3.67
CA TYR A 59 4.71 -7.77 3.08
C TYR A 59 5.14 -9.23 2.92
N ARG A 60 6.41 -9.46 2.54
CA ARG A 60 6.99 -10.81 2.47
C ARG A 60 7.03 -11.48 3.85
N ARG A 61 7.41 -10.77 4.91
CA ARG A 61 7.41 -11.29 6.29
C ARG A 61 6.00 -11.60 6.77
N LEU A 62 5.02 -10.76 6.41
CA LEU A 62 3.60 -10.96 6.69
C LEU A 62 2.94 -12.01 5.78
N LYS A 63 3.69 -12.61 4.84
CA LYS A 63 3.21 -13.62 3.89
C LYS A 63 2.01 -13.15 3.06
N LEU A 64 1.94 -11.86 2.71
CA LEU A 64 0.91 -11.37 1.80
C LEU A 64 1.02 -12.02 0.42
N THR A 65 -0.11 -12.35 -0.17
CA THR A 65 -0.16 -12.94 -1.52
C THR A 65 0.24 -11.91 -2.57
N ARG A 66 0.68 -12.39 -3.74
CA ARG A 66 1.00 -11.50 -4.88
C ARG A 66 -0.20 -10.65 -5.28
N ALA A 67 -1.41 -11.21 -5.21
CA ALA A 67 -2.66 -10.48 -5.48
C ALA A 67 -2.92 -9.37 -4.46
N ALA A 68 -2.74 -9.64 -3.16
CA ALA A 68 -2.89 -8.62 -2.12
C ALA A 68 -1.90 -7.46 -2.33
N VAL A 69 -0.63 -7.76 -2.62
CA VAL A 69 0.39 -6.74 -2.89
C VAL A 69 0.08 -5.95 -4.18
N ALA A 70 -0.41 -6.62 -5.23
CA ALA A 70 -0.83 -5.96 -6.46
C ALA A 70 -2.03 -5.00 -6.23
N ASN A 71 -2.95 -5.37 -5.35
CA ASN A 71 -4.05 -4.50 -4.95
C ASN A 71 -3.53 -3.24 -4.25
N VAL A 72 -2.62 -3.39 -3.27
CA VAL A 72 -2.01 -2.25 -2.57
C VAL A 72 -1.39 -1.24 -3.53
N PHE A 73 -0.64 -1.71 -4.54
CA PHE A 73 0.07 -0.83 -5.48
C PHE A 73 -0.75 -0.40 -6.71
N GLY A 74 -1.99 -0.86 -6.88
CA GLY A 74 -2.77 -0.49 -8.06
C GLY A 74 -4.24 -0.89 -8.04
N GLY A 75 -4.56 -2.16 -7.75
CA GLY A 75 -5.95 -2.65 -7.82
C GLY A 75 -6.91 -1.88 -6.93
N SER A 76 -6.51 -1.59 -5.69
CA SER A 76 -7.31 -0.80 -4.75
C SER A 76 -7.56 0.63 -5.26
N LEU A 77 -6.58 1.25 -5.92
CA LEU A 77 -6.75 2.58 -6.51
C LEU A 77 -7.70 2.54 -7.70
N GLN A 78 -7.60 1.53 -8.56
CA GLN A 78 -8.54 1.35 -9.67
C GLN A 78 -9.98 1.18 -9.18
N ARG A 79 -10.20 0.37 -8.14
CA ARG A 79 -11.51 0.22 -7.50
C ARG A 79 -12.00 1.51 -6.87
N PHE A 80 -11.14 2.24 -6.15
CA PHE A 80 -11.48 3.54 -5.56
C PHE A 80 -11.95 4.54 -6.62
N LEU A 81 -11.31 4.53 -7.79
CA LEU A 81 -11.66 5.38 -8.94
C LEU A 81 -12.83 4.85 -9.79
N GLY A 82 -13.46 3.73 -9.40
CA GLY A 82 -14.55 3.11 -10.17
C GLY A 82 -14.13 2.53 -11.53
N ARG A 83 -12.85 2.15 -11.68
CA ARG A 83 -12.26 1.65 -12.94
C ARG A 83 -12.16 0.13 -13.04
N GLU A 84 -12.60 -0.61 -12.03
CA GLU A 84 -12.74 -2.06 -12.17
C GLU A 84 -13.97 -2.39 -13.04
N PRO A 85 -13.91 -3.46 -13.87
CA PRO A 85 -15.09 -3.95 -14.55
C PRO A 85 -16.16 -4.26 -13.51
N ARG A 86 -17.35 -3.69 -13.66
CA ARG A 86 -18.52 -4.19 -12.94
C ARG A 86 -18.70 -5.64 -13.37
N HIS A 87 -18.38 -6.59 -12.50
CA HIS A 87 -18.86 -7.96 -12.69
C HIS A 87 -20.39 -7.86 -12.66
N ALA A 88 -21.00 -8.01 -13.83
CA ALA A 88 -22.43 -8.14 -14.01
C ALA A 88 -22.93 -9.44 -13.36
#